data_AF-A0A7H0NNX0-F1
#
_entry.id   AF-A0A7H0NNX0-F1
#
_cell.length_a   1.000
_cell.length_b   1.000
_cell.length_c   1.000
_cell.angle_alpha   90.00
_cell.angle_beta   90.00
_cell.angle_gamma   90.00
#
_symmetry.space_group_name_H-M   'P 1'
#
loop_
_entity.id
_entity.type
_entity.pdbx_description
1 polymer ?
#
loop_
_entity_poly.entity_id
_entity_poly.type
_entity_poly.pdbx_seq_one_letter_code
_entity_poly.pdbx_strand_id
1 'polypeptide(L)'
;MQRGLVHALAWTLATGAAVTLTWWGVHTVMTGTAYDPPRAVPVSVGSGPPQRIGQSTGEPLVSSTHRTSPSPSASPRTGGTSPSPSAPRPSRTPSATPAKPPAPSTSGEVKSYRTDGGRVVFELGARSAKLVSATPEPGWSMQVWTNDAWIRVDFSDGGGKSGKTYSVFCTWNGTPPTVQVVEP
;
A
#
# COMPACT_ATOMS: atom_id res chain seq x y z
N MET A 1 -23.27 -40.72 -19.31
CA MET A 1 -22.14 -39.98 -18.69
C MET A 1 -22.03 -38.51 -19.12
N GLN A 2 -22.57 -38.09 -20.27
CA GLN A 2 -22.48 -36.70 -20.75
C GLN A 2 -23.17 -35.64 -19.87
N ARG A 3 -24.26 -35.99 -19.18
CA ARG A 3 -25.06 -35.04 -18.38
C ARG A 3 -24.33 -34.46 -17.16
N GLY A 4 -23.46 -35.25 -16.52
CA GLY A 4 -22.65 -34.79 -15.39
C GLY A 4 -21.53 -33.84 -15.82
N LEU A 5 -20.98 -34.07 -17.02
CA LEU A 5 -19.94 -33.23 -17.61
C LEU A 5 -20.47 -31.83 -17.96
N VAL A 6 -21.69 -31.74 -18.50
CA VAL A 6 -22.37 -30.47 -18.79
C VAL A 6 -22.68 -29.69 -17.51
N HIS A 7 -23.10 -30.37 -16.43
CA HIS A 7 -23.37 -29.70 -15.15
C HIS A 7 -22.10 -29.16 -14.49
N ALA A 8 -21.01 -29.93 -14.52
CA ALA A 8 -19.72 -29.45 -14.04
C ALA A 8 -19.25 -28.21 -14.83
N LEU A 9 -19.40 -28.24 -16.16
CA LEU A 9 -19.03 -27.12 -17.04
C LEU A 9 -19.89 -25.87 -16.75
N ALA A 10 -21.20 -26.04 -16.63
CA ALA A 10 -22.12 -24.95 -16.27
C ALA A 10 -21.79 -24.36 -14.88
N TRP A 11 -21.49 -25.21 -13.90
CA TRP A 11 -21.11 -24.77 -12.55
C TRP A 11 -19.79 -24.00 -12.54
N THR A 12 -18.79 -24.44 -13.30
CA THR A 12 -17.52 -23.72 -13.44
C THR A 12 -17.69 -22.37 -14.13
N LEU A 13 -18.51 -22.29 -15.18
CA LEU A 13 -18.80 -21.03 -15.87
C LEU A 13 -19.52 -20.03 -14.96
N ALA A 14 -20.53 -20.50 -14.21
CA ALA A 14 -21.26 -19.65 -13.27
C ALA A 14 -20.33 -19.08 -12.18
N THR A 15 -19.43 -19.90 -11.65
CA THR A 15 -18.47 -19.48 -10.61
C THR A 15 -17.42 -18.53 -11.18
N GLY A 16 -16.91 -18.80 -12.38
CA GLY A 16 -15.99 -17.90 -13.07
C GLY A 16 -16.60 -16.52 -13.30
N ALA A 17 -17.85 -16.48 -13.79
CA ALA A 17 -18.58 -15.23 -13.98
C ALA A 17 -18.73 -14.45 -12.65
N ALA A 18 -19.14 -15.13 -11.57
CA ALA A 18 -19.29 -14.50 -10.26
C ALA A 18 -17.97 -13.89 -9.74
N VAL A 19 -16.85 -14.61 -9.87
CA VAL A 19 -15.51 -14.11 -9.47
C VAL A 19 -15.10 -12.91 -10.31
N THR A 20 -15.31 -12.96 -11.63
CA THR A 20 -14.98 -11.83 -12.51
C THR A 20 -15.79 -10.57 -12.21
N LEU A 21 -17.08 -10.71 -11.92
CA LEU A 21 -17.95 -9.59 -11.52
C LEU A 21 -17.55 -9.01 -10.16
N THR A 22 -17.18 -9.88 -9.20
CA THR A 22 -16.71 -9.45 -7.87
C THR A 22 -15.40 -8.67 -7.97
N TRP A 23 -14.44 -9.18 -8.75
CA TRP A 23 -13.18 -8.50 -9.01
C TRP A 23 -13.39 -7.14 -9.67
N TRP A 24 -14.21 -7.08 -10.73
CA TRP A 24 -14.51 -5.82 -11.42
C TRP A 24 -15.17 -4.80 -10.50
N GLY A 25 -16.18 -5.20 -9.71
CA GLY A 25 -16.88 -4.29 -8.80
C GLY A 25 -15.97 -3.66 -7.75
N VAL A 26 -15.12 -4.47 -7.10
CA VAL A 26 -14.14 -3.97 -6.12
C VAL A 26 -13.11 -3.06 -6.79
N HIS A 27 -12.59 -3.45 -7.96
CA HIS A 27 -11.60 -2.67 -8.67
C HIS A 27 -12.16 -1.31 -9.12
N THR A 28 -13.40 -1.25 -9.62
CA THR A 28 -14.04 0.01 -10.02
C THR A 28 -14.18 0.99 -8.85
N VAL A 29 -14.64 0.54 -7.68
CA VAL A 29 -14.73 1.41 -6.48
C VAL A 29 -13.34 1.94 -6.10
N MET A 30 -12.34 1.07 -6.11
CA MET A 30 -10.97 1.43 -5.73
C MET A 30 -10.32 2.39 -6.75
N THR A 31 -10.62 2.26 -8.05
CA THR A 31 -10.16 3.21 -9.08
C THR A 31 -10.99 4.50 -9.14
N GLY A 32 -12.23 4.49 -8.64
CA GLY A 32 -13.13 5.64 -8.61
C GLY A 32 -12.80 6.65 -7.51
N THR A 33 -11.95 6.29 -6.54
CA THR A 33 -11.41 7.23 -5.56
C THR A 33 -10.15 7.92 -6.08
N ALA A 34 -10.25 8.54 -7.26
CA ALA A 34 -9.32 9.59 -7.66
C ALA A 34 -9.45 10.71 -6.61
N TYR A 35 -8.62 10.59 -5.59
CA TYR A 35 -8.43 11.56 -4.52
C TYR A 35 -8.18 12.91 -5.18
N ASP A 36 -9.09 13.86 -5.01
CA ASP A 36 -8.86 15.25 -5.41
C ASP A 36 -7.88 15.84 -4.39
N PRO A 37 -6.60 16.05 -4.76
CA PRO A 37 -5.67 16.71 -3.87
C PRO A 37 -6.19 18.13 -3.61
N PRO A 38 -6.21 18.62 -2.36
CA PRO A 38 -6.81 19.91 -2.04
C PRO A 38 -6.17 21.02 -2.87
N ARG A 39 -6.92 21.57 -3.83
CA ARG A 39 -6.53 22.77 -4.56
C ARG A 39 -6.55 23.93 -3.58
N ALA A 40 -5.37 24.49 -3.32
CA ALA A 40 -5.21 25.70 -2.54
C ALA A 40 -6.02 26.83 -3.20
N VAL A 41 -7.04 27.33 -2.49
CA VAL A 41 -7.74 28.56 -2.85
C VAL A 41 -6.77 29.71 -2.54
N PRO A 42 -6.36 30.52 -3.54
CA PRO A 42 -5.58 31.72 -3.24
C PRO A 42 -6.44 32.67 -2.42
N VAL A 43 -6.01 32.93 -1.18
CA VAL A 43 -6.57 34.01 -0.35
C VAL A 43 -6.08 35.32 -0.95
N SER A 44 -6.94 36.01 -1.71
CA SER A 44 -6.71 37.40 -2.11
C SER A 44 -6.79 38.29 -0.86
N VAL A 45 -5.67 38.42 -0.15
CA VAL A 45 -5.47 39.52 0.80
C VAL A 45 -5.09 40.74 -0.03
N GLY A 46 -6.09 41.55 -0.39
CA GLY A 46 -5.90 42.74 -1.22
C GLY A 46 -6.82 43.85 -0.79
N SER A 47 -6.34 44.66 0.15
CA SER A 47 -6.90 45.92 0.63
C SER A 47 -7.39 46.84 -0.49
N GLY A 48 -8.40 47.64 -0.17
CA GLY A 48 -8.97 48.68 -1.02
C GLY A 48 -7.97 49.74 -1.54
N PRO A 49 -8.42 50.59 -2.47
CA PRO A 49 -7.59 51.39 -3.38
C PRO A 49 -6.91 52.58 -2.67
N PRO A 50 -5.75 53.05 -3.17
CA PRO A 50 -5.78 54.08 -4.21
C PRO A 50 -4.74 53.87 -5.33
N GLN A 51 -5.20 53.88 -6.59
CA GLN A 51 -4.35 54.02 -7.77
C GLN A 51 -3.90 55.48 -7.94
N ARG A 52 -2.59 55.71 -7.96
CA ARG A 52 -1.96 56.84 -8.66
C ARG A 52 -0.67 56.39 -9.35
N ILE A 53 -0.78 56.29 -10.68
CA ILE A 53 0.19 56.62 -11.75
C ILE A 53 1.54 55.87 -11.77
N GLY A 54 1.78 55.14 -12.87
CA GLY A 54 3.14 54.96 -13.40
C GLY A 54 3.41 53.67 -14.17
N GLN A 55 3.34 53.76 -15.51
CA GLN A 55 4.30 53.14 -16.45
C GLN A 55 4.43 51.61 -16.53
N SER A 56 3.87 51.05 -17.60
CA SER A 56 4.60 50.55 -18.78
C SER A 56 3.99 49.26 -19.35
N THR A 57 3.30 49.48 -20.48
CA THR A 57 3.24 48.67 -21.71
C THR A 57 3.94 47.31 -21.69
N GLY A 58 3.18 46.26 -22.01
CA GLY A 58 3.74 44.96 -22.39
C GLY A 58 2.70 43.86 -22.60
N GLU A 59 1.70 44.07 -23.48
CA GLU A 59 1.14 42.92 -24.20
C GLU A 59 2.19 42.40 -25.19
N PRO A 60 2.26 41.08 -25.39
CA PRO A 60 2.29 40.61 -26.77
C PRO A 60 1.33 39.42 -27.01
N LEU A 61 0.28 39.73 -27.73
CA LEU A 61 -0.14 39.12 -29.00
C LEU A 61 0.59 37.82 -29.48
N VAL A 62 -0.21 36.76 -29.60
CA VAL A 62 -0.32 35.73 -30.69
C VAL A 62 0.90 34.92 -31.16
N SER A 63 0.77 33.58 -31.21
CA SER A 63 0.51 32.85 -32.48
C SER A 63 0.57 31.33 -32.35
N SER A 64 -0.41 30.71 -33.01
CA SER A 64 -0.53 29.30 -33.39
C SER A 64 0.38 28.96 -34.57
N THR A 65 1.09 27.82 -34.54
CA THR A 65 1.52 27.10 -35.75
C THR A 65 1.43 25.58 -35.55
N HIS A 66 0.90 24.96 -36.59
CA HIS A 66 0.47 23.60 -36.84
C HIS A 66 1.60 22.53 -36.91
N ARG A 67 1.23 21.30 -36.51
CA ARG A 67 1.47 19.96 -37.12
C ARG A 67 2.91 19.46 -37.38
N THR A 68 3.19 18.25 -36.87
CA THR A 68 3.49 17.07 -37.72
C THR A 68 3.25 15.77 -36.94
N SER A 69 2.61 14.81 -37.63
CA SER A 69 2.37 13.42 -37.22
C SER A 69 3.61 12.56 -37.51
N PRO A 70 3.79 11.41 -36.84
CA PRO A 70 3.65 10.18 -37.61
C PRO A 70 2.85 9.06 -36.91
N SER A 71 2.10 8.34 -37.73
CA SER A 71 1.60 6.96 -37.54
C SER A 71 2.17 6.14 -38.71
N PRO A 72 2.01 4.79 -38.86
CA PRO A 72 1.64 3.70 -37.94
C PRO A 72 2.66 2.52 -38.01
N SER A 73 2.50 1.47 -37.19
CA SER A 73 2.74 0.10 -37.66
C SER A 73 2.01 -0.92 -36.79
N ALA A 74 1.13 -1.68 -37.45
CA ALA A 74 0.44 -2.84 -36.91
C ALA A 74 0.95 -4.08 -37.65
N SER A 75 1.25 -5.16 -36.93
CA SER A 75 0.70 -6.49 -37.24
C SER A 75 1.16 -7.60 -36.29
N PRO A 76 0.39 -8.70 -36.20
CA PRO A 76 0.37 -9.64 -35.09
C PRO A 76 1.18 -10.92 -35.37
N ARG A 77 1.59 -11.64 -34.31
CA ARG A 77 1.88 -13.08 -34.39
C ARG A 77 1.49 -13.82 -33.11
N THR A 78 0.76 -14.90 -33.36
CA THR A 78 0.29 -15.95 -32.46
C THR A 78 1.39 -17.00 -32.22
N GLY A 79 1.26 -17.73 -31.11
CA GLY A 79 2.11 -18.87 -30.71
C GLY A 79 2.67 -18.60 -29.30
N GLY A 80 2.25 -19.25 -28.22
CA GLY A 80 1.86 -20.64 -28.08
C GLY A 80 2.87 -21.31 -27.15
N THR A 81 2.37 -21.98 -26.12
CA THR A 81 3.08 -22.84 -25.15
C THR A 81 3.62 -22.16 -23.87
N SER A 82 2.80 -22.25 -22.82
CA SER A 82 3.13 -22.04 -21.41
C SER A 82 3.89 -23.26 -20.85
N PRO A 83 5.04 -23.09 -20.17
CA PRO A 83 5.56 -24.11 -19.29
C PRO A 83 4.92 -23.97 -17.89
N SER A 84 4.35 -25.06 -17.43
CA SER A 84 3.78 -25.26 -16.09
C SER A 84 4.77 -24.90 -14.97
N PRO A 85 4.36 -24.15 -13.94
CA PRO A 85 5.03 -24.18 -12.65
C PRO A 85 4.51 -25.38 -11.87
N SER A 86 5.38 -26.38 -11.73
CA SER A 86 5.20 -27.50 -10.81
C SER A 86 4.98 -26.99 -9.40
N ALA A 87 3.92 -27.49 -8.76
CA ALA A 87 3.70 -27.35 -7.34
C ALA A 87 4.84 -28.04 -6.55
N PRO A 88 5.46 -27.37 -5.56
CA PRO A 88 6.01 -28.03 -4.42
C PRO A 88 5.00 -27.91 -3.28
N ARG A 89 4.38 -29.03 -2.93
CA ARG A 89 3.76 -29.24 -1.62
C ARG A 89 4.88 -29.18 -0.57
N PRO A 90 4.80 -28.33 0.46
CA PRO A 90 5.49 -28.60 1.71
C PRO A 90 4.44 -29.14 2.69
N SER A 91 4.37 -30.46 2.78
CA SER A 91 4.08 -31.08 4.07
C SER A 91 5.29 -30.77 4.94
N ARG A 92 5.13 -29.89 5.93
CA ARG A 92 6.12 -29.71 6.99
C ARG A 92 5.46 -29.01 8.16
N THR A 93 5.10 -29.82 9.14
CA THR A 93 4.90 -29.46 10.54
C THR A 93 6.01 -28.51 10.98
N PRO A 94 5.74 -27.33 11.57
CA PRO A 94 6.79 -26.56 12.22
C PRO A 94 7.02 -27.15 13.61
N SER A 95 7.90 -28.14 13.66
CA SER A 95 8.67 -28.45 14.86
C SER A 95 10.13 -28.15 14.49
N ALA A 96 10.66 -27.02 14.95
CA ALA A 96 12.10 -26.72 15.06
C ALA A 96 12.29 -25.27 15.54
N THR A 97 12.72 -25.07 16.79
CA THR A 97 14.11 -24.76 17.18
C THR A 97 14.40 -23.25 17.12
N PRO A 98 14.84 -22.61 18.22
CA PRO A 98 15.18 -21.19 18.23
C PRO A 98 16.24 -20.88 17.17
N ALA A 99 15.90 -20.01 16.21
CA ALA A 99 16.87 -19.51 15.25
C ALA A 99 17.96 -18.73 15.99
N LYS A 100 19.22 -19.08 15.71
CA LYS A 100 20.42 -18.40 16.21
C LYS A 100 20.30 -16.89 15.94
N PRO A 101 20.60 -16.00 16.92
CA PRO A 101 20.56 -14.57 16.70
C PRO A 101 21.50 -14.19 15.55
N PRO A 102 21.07 -13.36 14.58
CA PRO A 102 21.99 -12.79 13.60
C PRO A 102 23.08 -11.98 14.33
N ALA A 103 24.31 -12.09 13.85
CA ALA A 103 25.45 -11.37 14.42
C ALA A 103 25.20 -9.86 14.40
N PRO A 104 25.68 -9.10 15.41
CA PRO A 104 25.45 -7.66 15.47
C PRO A 104 26.15 -6.96 14.31
N SER A 105 25.39 -6.59 13.30
CA SER A 105 25.81 -5.61 12.30
C SER A 105 25.85 -4.24 12.95
N THR A 106 26.93 -3.50 12.73
CA THR A 106 27.28 -2.18 13.29
C THR A 106 26.35 -1.03 12.85
N SER A 107 25.03 -1.26 12.71
CA SER A 107 24.07 -0.34 12.07
C SER A 107 22.84 0.05 12.89
N GLY A 108 22.44 -0.70 13.94
CA GLY A 108 21.28 -0.33 14.75
C GLY A 108 20.91 -1.38 15.79
N GLU A 109 20.23 -0.98 16.86
CA GLU A 109 19.74 -1.87 17.91
C GLU A 109 18.40 -2.49 17.48
N VAL A 110 18.34 -3.81 17.35
CA VAL A 110 17.09 -4.51 17.00
C VAL A 110 16.26 -4.79 18.26
N LYS A 111 15.04 -4.24 18.33
CA LYS A 111 14.09 -4.46 19.44
C LYS A 111 12.80 -5.10 18.96
N SER A 112 12.33 -6.08 19.73
CA SER A 112 11.03 -6.74 19.50
C SER A 112 10.00 -6.33 20.54
N TYR A 113 8.77 -6.04 20.09
CA TYR A 113 7.63 -5.67 20.89
C TYR A 113 6.54 -6.72 20.68
N ARG A 114 6.05 -7.33 21.78
CA ARG A 114 4.93 -8.29 21.77
C ARG A 114 3.67 -7.58 22.25
N THR A 115 2.55 -7.86 21.60
CA THR A 115 1.19 -7.52 22.02
C THR A 115 0.32 -8.78 21.90
N ASP A 116 -0.90 -8.76 22.43
CA ASP A 116 -1.83 -9.88 22.24
C ASP A 116 -2.28 -10.03 20.78
N GLY A 117 -2.15 -8.96 19.98
CA GLY A 117 -2.48 -8.95 18.56
C GLY A 117 -1.33 -9.34 17.63
N GLY A 118 -0.09 -9.40 18.11
CA GLY A 118 1.06 -9.69 17.25
C GLY A 118 2.43 -9.37 17.84
N ARG A 119 3.43 -9.44 16.96
CA ARG A 119 4.81 -9.06 17.23
C ARG A 119 5.27 -8.02 16.22
N VAL A 120 5.97 -7.00 16.69
CA VAL A 120 6.69 -6.04 15.85
C VAL A 120 8.18 -6.09 16.19
N VAL A 121 9.03 -5.97 15.19
CA VAL A 121 10.48 -5.87 15.36
C VAL A 121 10.97 -4.65 14.61
N PHE A 122 11.64 -3.75 15.32
CA PHE A 122 12.26 -2.55 14.77
C PHE A 122 13.77 -2.64 14.87
N GLU A 123 14.46 -2.13 13.85
CA GLU A 123 15.87 -1.75 13.94
C GLU A 123 15.92 -0.27 14.30
N LEU A 124 16.49 0.04 15.46
CA LEU A 124 16.58 1.39 16.02
C LEU A 124 18.00 1.93 15.78
N GLY A 125 18.12 2.93 14.90
CA GLY A 125 19.34 3.68 14.67
C GLY A 125 19.46 4.91 15.59
N ALA A 126 20.49 5.71 15.38
CA ALA A 126 20.73 6.91 16.19
C ALA A 126 19.69 8.04 16.00
N ARG A 127 19.12 8.15 14.79
CA ARG A 127 18.16 9.20 14.39
C ARG A 127 17.03 8.71 13.49
N SER A 128 16.91 7.40 13.32
CA SER A 128 15.90 6.78 12.48
C SER A 128 15.61 5.36 12.95
N ALA A 129 14.48 4.81 12.55
CA ALA A 129 14.17 3.40 12.75
C ALA A 129 13.64 2.78 11.47
N LYS A 130 13.78 1.46 11.37
CA LYS A 130 13.22 0.65 10.28
C LYS A 130 12.37 -0.46 10.85
N LEU A 131 11.24 -0.72 10.20
CA LEU A 131 10.45 -1.91 10.49
C LEU A 131 11.15 -3.12 9.86
N VAL A 132 11.57 -4.07 10.69
CA VAL A 132 12.22 -5.32 10.25
C VAL A 132 11.17 -6.38 9.98
N SER A 133 10.22 -6.54 10.90
CA SER A 133 9.11 -7.47 10.73
C SER A 133 7.91 -7.04 11.56
N ALA A 134 6.72 -7.33 11.07
CA ALA A 134 5.49 -7.29 11.84
C ALA A 134 4.69 -8.54 11.51
N THR A 135 4.24 -9.26 12.53
CA THR A 135 3.54 -10.54 12.38
C THR A 135 2.32 -10.53 13.29
N PRO A 136 1.09 -10.56 12.73
CA PRO A 136 -0.11 -10.67 13.55
C PRO A 136 -0.23 -12.07 14.16
N GLU A 137 -0.86 -12.15 15.32
CA GLU A 137 -1.34 -13.42 15.86
C GLU A 137 -2.54 -13.95 15.04
N PRO A 138 -2.82 -15.27 15.07
CA PRO A 138 -3.96 -15.84 14.35
C PRO A 138 -5.28 -15.15 14.71
N GLY A 139 -6.06 -14.79 13.68
CA GLY A 139 -7.34 -14.09 13.85
C GLY A 139 -7.20 -12.56 14.00
N TRP A 140 -5.98 -12.02 14.03
CA TRP A 140 -5.73 -10.59 13.99
C TRP A 140 -5.38 -10.13 12.57
N SER A 141 -5.84 -8.93 12.24
CA SER A 141 -5.46 -8.18 11.04
C SER A 141 -4.36 -7.19 11.39
N MET A 142 -3.42 -6.99 10.46
CA MET A 142 -2.29 -6.08 10.64
C MET A 142 -2.33 -4.98 9.59
N GLN A 143 -2.09 -3.74 10.03
CA GLN A 143 -1.89 -2.59 9.15
C GLN A 143 -0.61 -1.85 9.55
N VAL A 144 0.15 -1.38 8.55
CA VAL A 144 1.42 -0.68 8.75
C VAL A 144 1.37 0.64 8.00
N TRP A 145 1.76 1.72 8.68
CA TRP A 145 2.00 3.04 8.09
C TRP A 145 3.43 3.46 8.36
N THR A 146 4.08 4.07 7.38
CA THR A 146 5.47 4.49 7.47
C THR A 146 5.61 5.90 6.88
N ASN A 147 6.44 6.69 7.53
CA ASN A 147 6.80 8.05 7.15
C ASN A 147 8.28 8.30 7.49
N ASP A 148 8.81 9.47 7.13
CA ASP A 148 10.22 9.84 7.34
C ASP A 148 10.62 9.98 8.81
N ALA A 149 9.64 10.21 9.69
CA ALA A 149 9.84 10.46 11.12
C ALA A 149 9.08 9.48 12.04
N TRP A 150 8.32 8.53 11.48
CA TRP A 150 7.54 7.58 12.28
C TRP A 150 7.09 6.35 11.52
N ILE A 151 6.82 5.28 12.26
CA ILE A 151 6.16 4.05 11.82
C ILE A 151 5.05 3.74 12.80
N ARG A 152 3.88 3.35 12.30
CA ARG A 152 2.76 2.83 13.09
C ARG A 152 2.43 1.43 12.62
N VAL A 153 2.22 0.50 13.55
CA VAL A 153 1.73 -0.85 13.27
C VAL A 153 0.52 -1.11 14.14
N ASP A 154 -0.62 -1.36 13.51
CA ASP A 154 -1.86 -1.70 14.22
C ASP A 154 -2.16 -3.18 14.04
N PHE A 155 -2.57 -3.80 15.14
CA PHE A 155 -3.16 -5.13 15.18
C PHE A 155 -4.61 -4.99 15.64
N SER A 156 -5.55 -5.28 14.75
CA SER A 156 -6.99 -5.28 15.05
C SER A 156 -7.52 -6.70 15.03
N ASP A 157 -8.49 -7.03 15.89
CA ASP A 157 -9.07 -8.38 15.94
C ASP A 157 -9.98 -8.71 14.74
N GLY A 158 -9.92 -7.92 13.66
CA GLY A 158 -10.67 -8.13 12.42
C GLY A 158 -12.18 -7.94 12.58
N GLY A 159 -12.63 -7.22 13.61
CA GLY A 159 -14.05 -7.16 13.98
C GLY A 159 -14.50 -8.39 14.78
N GLY A 160 -13.55 -9.01 15.48
CA GLY A 160 -13.78 -10.11 16.41
C GLY A 160 -14.65 -9.68 17.60
N LYS A 161 -14.88 -10.61 18.54
CA LYS A 161 -15.83 -10.44 19.64
C LYS A 161 -15.54 -9.24 20.55
N SER A 162 -14.33 -8.69 20.51
CA SER A 162 -13.85 -7.66 21.43
C SER A 162 -13.62 -6.28 20.80
N GLY A 163 -13.53 -6.18 19.46
CA GLY A 163 -13.22 -4.94 18.76
C GLY A 163 -11.88 -4.31 19.17
N LYS A 164 -10.94 -5.13 19.66
CA LYS A 164 -9.68 -4.65 20.23
C LYS A 164 -8.69 -4.27 19.13
N THR A 165 -7.97 -3.17 19.36
CA THR A 165 -6.87 -2.71 18.52
C THR A 165 -5.65 -2.36 19.35
N TYR A 166 -4.54 -3.05 19.14
CA TYR A 166 -3.23 -2.67 19.67
C TYR A 166 -2.50 -1.85 18.63
N SER A 167 -1.94 -0.70 19.01
CA SER A 167 -1.19 0.17 18.10
C SER A 167 0.24 0.35 18.62
N VAL A 168 1.24 0.01 17.81
CA VAL A 168 2.65 0.21 18.13
C VAL A 168 3.19 1.35 17.28
N PHE A 169 3.63 2.41 17.94
CA PHE A 169 4.21 3.60 17.32
C PHE A 169 5.70 3.63 17.55
N CYS A 170 6.49 3.83 16.50
CA CYS A 170 7.91 4.13 16.57
C CYS A 170 8.12 5.53 15.98
N THR A 171 8.59 6.50 16.75
CA THR A 171 8.72 7.90 16.33
C THR A 171 10.14 8.40 16.55
N TRP A 172 10.67 9.15 15.59
CA TRP A 172 11.98 9.81 15.66
C TRP A 172 11.88 11.15 14.93
N ASN A 173 12.06 12.26 15.64
CA ASN A 173 12.03 13.59 15.03
C ASN A 173 13.33 14.33 15.35
N GLY A 174 14.42 13.89 14.73
CA GLY A 174 15.78 14.37 15.05
C GLY A 174 16.38 13.82 16.35
N THR A 175 15.61 13.04 17.11
CA THR A 175 16.03 12.33 18.34
C THR A 175 16.16 10.83 18.08
N PRO A 176 16.79 10.07 19.00
CA PRO A 176 16.72 8.61 18.96
C PRO A 176 15.26 8.12 18.91
N PRO A 177 14.98 7.05 18.15
CA PRO A 177 13.62 6.53 17.99
C PRO A 177 13.07 6.02 19.32
N THR A 178 11.83 6.43 19.61
CA THR A 178 11.08 6.01 20.78
C THR A 178 9.91 5.15 20.35
N VAL A 179 9.70 4.02 21.02
CA VAL A 179 8.60 3.11 20.73
C VAL A 179 7.56 3.18 21.84
N GLN A 180 6.30 3.31 21.46
CA GLN A 180 5.14 3.31 22.35
C GLN A 180 4.16 2.23 21.90
N VAL A 181 3.69 1.43 22.85
CA VAL A 181 2.65 0.41 22.62
C VAL A 181 1.38 0.94 23.28
N VAL A 182 0.34 1.13 22.48
CA VAL A 182 -1.00 1.55 22.91
C VAL A 182 -1.88 0.32 22.92
N GLU A 183 -2.39 0.01 24.10
CA GLU A 183 -3.34 -1.07 24.34
C GLU A 183 -4.78 -0.59 24.12
N PRO A 184 -5.72 -1.48 23.75
CA PRO A 184 -7.12 -1.15 23.46
C PRO A 184 -7.94 -0.72 24.69
#